data_AF-A0A8H6JT06-F1
#
_entry.id   AF-A0A8H6JT06-F1
#
_cell.length_a   1.000
_cell.length_b   1.000
_cell.length_c   1.000
_cell.angle_alpha   90.00
_cell.angle_beta   90.00
_cell.angle_gamma   90.00
#
_symmetry.space_group_name_H-M   'P 1'
#
loop_
_entity.id
_entity.type
_entity.pdbx_description
1 polymer ?
#
loop_
_entity_poly.entity_id
_entity_poly.type
_entity_poly.pdbx_seq_one_letter_code
_entity_poly.pdbx_strand_id
1 'polypeptide(L)'
;MDGNTSASDIITYIGVPLAVLGVLPILYNTVATLAARSRIRRMLRHARLTALTRSDVVNRVIEVDLPRCAVTPWDRFDHRDEYWSLARHPSSIPGGTWTTFNWRTNAVGLKTQRVEYADQLRQPQVDVALDELVCYLLDLGAVPDPQGWRLLRSTGLWTPIGCTLMQSPDGQHKALTIAPLDDSDGHLSLAVAWSSHWTTRSHESLPPYWVRLPPPPPPEDDSVKDDGDEDHAKDDDDAEKIPSPSSSVDSVARAAASNAETPIACKISSHGLISAVPEHGDHPATALYIEHLRVHPSSSAGVWFASAATAYGTSSSTILWNYRIPDDVLSFARAPSVPCGVLELLGFVDDSQTPEWASRHDDMRDNLDLMSRRMRDQRNAVAAEARMSPADREHAVRDRMRKESDQRMDDLRDRMRLDTQRREARDHEAIRSPKWDAALVASHGLRWLRSRGKVSHDGSLRAAAAGLLHRMVLDGALTRDVAAVLDKWKAWAENGGMRKADLDALREAPESFALAGLLVAVVRDAGGAAEGSLSMDMQECLRLWRQVRLG
;
A
#
# COMPACT_ATOMS: atom_id res chain seq x y z
N MET A 1 -80.37 -66.93 -27.73
CA MET A 1 -79.93 -65.53 -27.64
C MET A 1 -80.73 -64.88 -26.53
N ASP A 2 -80.16 -63.85 -25.91
CA ASP A 2 -80.72 -63.03 -24.81
C ASP A 2 -80.32 -63.51 -23.40
N GLY A 3 -79.04 -63.33 -23.10
CA GLY A 3 -78.54 -63.39 -21.72
C GLY A 3 -78.65 -62.01 -21.08
N ASN A 4 -79.52 -61.89 -20.07
CA ASN A 4 -79.69 -60.70 -19.24
C ASN A 4 -78.36 -60.30 -18.59
N THR A 5 -77.69 -59.29 -19.15
CA THR A 5 -76.67 -58.51 -18.42
C THR A 5 -77.36 -57.77 -17.28
N SER A 6 -77.24 -58.31 -16.07
CA SER A 6 -77.74 -57.66 -14.86
C SER A 6 -77.07 -56.29 -14.71
N ALA A 7 -77.83 -55.26 -14.35
CA ALA A 7 -77.29 -53.94 -14.05
C ALA A 7 -76.15 -54.00 -13.02
N SER A 8 -76.14 -55.01 -12.13
CA SER A 8 -75.04 -55.28 -11.20
C SER A 8 -73.71 -55.60 -11.89
N ASP A 9 -73.75 -56.33 -13.00
CA ASP A 9 -72.54 -56.77 -13.72
C ASP A 9 -71.92 -55.58 -14.48
N ILE A 10 -72.76 -54.72 -15.06
CA ILE A 10 -72.30 -53.49 -15.71
C ILE A 10 -71.66 -52.54 -14.69
N ILE A 11 -72.27 -52.37 -13.51
CA ILE A 11 -71.71 -51.54 -12.43
C ILE A 11 -70.38 -52.11 -11.93
N THR A 12 -70.28 -53.43 -11.75
CA THR A 12 -69.10 -54.07 -11.17
C THR A 12 -67.93 -54.16 -12.15
N TYR A 13 -68.19 -54.53 -13.41
CA TYR A 13 -67.14 -54.75 -14.41
C TYR A 13 -66.77 -53.52 -15.25
N ILE A 14 -67.67 -52.54 -15.36
CA ILE A 14 -67.42 -51.29 -16.11
C ILE A 14 -67.43 -50.09 -15.18
N GLY A 15 -68.45 -49.96 -14.31
CA GLY A 15 -68.59 -48.82 -13.41
C GLY A 15 -67.45 -48.65 -12.41
N VAL A 16 -67.03 -49.73 -11.75
CA VAL A 16 -65.93 -49.68 -10.76
C VAL A 16 -64.59 -49.34 -11.41
N PRO A 17 -64.14 -49.98 -12.51
CA PRO A 17 -62.91 -49.58 -13.19
C PRO A 17 -62.93 -48.15 -13.71
N LEU A 18 -64.07 -47.67 -14.24
CA LEU A 18 -64.21 -46.30 -14.73
C LEU A 18 -64.12 -45.28 -13.59
N ALA A 19 -64.72 -45.58 -12.43
CA ALA A 19 -64.60 -44.77 -11.23
C ALA A 19 -63.14 -44.74 -10.70
N VAL A 20 -62.45 -45.89 -10.70
CA VAL A 20 -61.03 -45.97 -10.33
C VAL A 20 -60.16 -45.17 -11.29
N LEU A 21 -60.41 -45.24 -12.61
CA LEU A 21 -59.74 -44.42 -13.61
C LEU A 21 -60.00 -42.92 -13.41
N GLY A 22 -61.20 -42.54 -12.96
CA GLY A 22 -61.54 -41.16 -12.62
C GLY A 22 -60.79 -40.63 -11.38
N VAL A 23 -60.51 -41.48 -10.40
CA VAL A 23 -59.81 -41.11 -9.14
C VAL A 23 -58.28 -41.22 -9.27
N LEU A 24 -57.77 -41.97 -10.24
CA LEU A 24 -56.34 -42.21 -10.47
C LEU A 24 -55.50 -40.93 -10.63
N PRO A 25 -55.95 -39.88 -11.35
CA PRO A 25 -55.22 -38.61 -11.44
C PRO A 25 -55.11 -37.88 -10.08
N ILE A 26 -56.14 -37.97 -9.24
CA ILE A 26 -56.14 -37.38 -7.89
C ILE A 26 -55.15 -38.13 -7.01
N LEU A 27 -55.19 -39.47 -7.04
CA LEU A 27 -54.23 -40.32 -6.32
C LEU A 27 -52.80 -40.04 -6.77
N TYR A 28 -52.54 -39.96 -8.08
CA TYR A 28 -51.23 -39.60 -8.61
C TYR A 28 -50.76 -38.23 -8.09
N ASN A 29 -51.62 -37.21 -8.13
CA ASN A 29 -51.28 -35.87 -7.61
C ASN A 29 -51.00 -35.87 -6.10
N THR A 30 -51.76 -36.64 -5.32
CA THR A 30 -51.53 -36.78 -3.86
C THR A 30 -50.21 -37.48 -3.54
N VAL A 31 -49.87 -38.53 -4.28
CA VAL A 31 -48.61 -39.26 -4.10
C VAL A 31 -47.43 -38.38 -4.54
N ALA A 32 -47.56 -37.68 -5.68
CA ALA A 32 -46.55 -36.76 -6.19
C ALA A 32 -46.29 -35.58 -5.24
N THR A 33 -47.34 -34.94 -4.69
CA THR A 33 -47.19 -33.86 -3.67
C THR A 33 -46.48 -34.38 -2.42
N LEU A 34 -46.87 -35.54 -1.90
CA LEU A 34 -46.26 -36.11 -0.70
C LEU A 34 -44.79 -36.48 -0.92
N ALA A 35 -44.47 -37.05 -2.09
CA ALA A 35 -43.09 -37.34 -2.49
C ALA A 35 -42.25 -36.06 -2.60
N ALA A 36 -42.75 -35.04 -3.31
CA ALA A 36 -42.07 -33.75 -3.45
C ALA A 36 -41.88 -33.05 -2.09
N ARG A 37 -42.91 -33.04 -1.23
CA ARG A 37 -42.84 -32.47 0.13
C ARG A 37 -41.85 -33.20 1.01
N SER A 38 -41.80 -34.53 0.94
CA SER A 38 -40.83 -35.32 1.72
C SER A 38 -39.39 -35.07 1.26
N ARG A 39 -39.16 -34.92 -0.05
CA ARG A 39 -37.88 -34.51 -0.64
C ARG A 39 -37.47 -33.12 -0.14
N ILE A 40 -38.36 -32.13 -0.22
CA ILE A 40 -38.12 -30.76 0.24
C ILE A 40 -37.80 -30.75 1.75
N ARG A 41 -38.60 -31.42 2.59
CA ARG A 41 -38.34 -31.53 4.03
C ARG A 41 -37.02 -32.26 4.33
N ARG A 42 -36.61 -33.22 3.51
CA ARG A 42 -35.31 -33.87 3.64
C ARG A 42 -34.20 -32.87 3.32
N MET A 43 -34.29 -32.14 2.21
CA MET A 43 -33.31 -31.11 1.84
C MET A 43 -33.18 -30.03 2.91
N LEU A 44 -34.30 -29.48 3.40
CA LEU A 44 -34.32 -28.47 4.46
C LEU A 44 -33.68 -28.96 5.77
N ARG A 45 -33.92 -30.22 6.15
CA ARG A 45 -33.28 -30.84 7.33
C ARG A 45 -31.77 -30.99 7.17
N HIS A 46 -31.30 -31.39 5.98
CA HIS A 46 -29.85 -31.50 5.73
C HIS A 46 -29.17 -30.13 5.74
N ALA A 47 -29.84 -29.11 5.21
CA ALA A 47 -29.37 -27.72 5.24
C ALA A 47 -29.63 -27.00 6.58
N ARG A 48 -30.24 -27.67 7.57
CA ARG A 48 -30.62 -27.11 8.88
C ARG A 48 -31.44 -25.80 8.81
N LEU A 49 -32.25 -25.66 7.77
CA LEU A 49 -33.11 -24.49 7.59
C LEU A 49 -34.46 -24.70 8.28
N THR A 50 -34.85 -23.75 9.13
CA THR A 50 -36.19 -23.68 9.69
C THR A 50 -37.13 -23.05 8.67
N ALA A 51 -37.97 -23.87 8.02
CA ALA A 51 -38.89 -23.41 7.00
C ALA A 51 -40.31 -23.92 7.24
N LEU A 52 -41.32 -23.10 6.94
CA LEU A 52 -42.72 -23.51 6.97
C LEU A 52 -43.12 -24.04 5.59
N THR A 53 -43.51 -25.32 5.51
CA THR A 53 -43.96 -25.94 4.24
C THR A 53 -45.48 -26.08 4.22
N ARG A 54 -46.16 -25.41 3.27
CA ARG A 54 -47.59 -25.58 2.97
C ARG A 54 -47.73 -26.26 1.61
N SER A 55 -48.65 -27.22 1.48
CA SER A 55 -48.81 -28.00 0.26
C SER A 55 -50.24 -27.93 -0.25
N ASP A 56 -50.41 -27.53 -1.50
CA ASP A 56 -51.67 -27.56 -2.23
C ASP A 56 -51.63 -28.70 -3.26
N VAL A 57 -52.43 -29.73 -2.99
CA VAL A 57 -52.51 -30.94 -3.82
C VAL A 57 -53.26 -30.70 -5.12
N VAL A 58 -54.21 -29.76 -5.12
CA VAL A 58 -55.05 -29.46 -6.28
C VAL A 58 -54.23 -28.68 -7.32
N ASN A 59 -53.49 -27.67 -6.86
CA ASN A 59 -52.68 -26.81 -7.71
C ASN A 59 -51.26 -27.34 -7.99
N ARG A 60 -50.91 -28.53 -7.45
CA ARG A 60 -49.58 -29.17 -7.59
C ARG A 60 -48.42 -28.28 -7.12
N VAL A 61 -48.65 -27.55 -6.04
CA VAL A 61 -47.77 -26.49 -5.57
C VAL A 61 -47.39 -26.70 -4.11
N ILE A 62 -46.13 -26.45 -3.80
CA ILE A 62 -45.62 -26.44 -2.43
C ILE A 62 -45.09 -25.04 -2.16
N GLU A 63 -45.71 -24.35 -1.21
CA GLU A 63 -45.23 -23.07 -0.69
C GLU A 63 -44.26 -23.34 0.46
N VAL A 64 -43.08 -22.74 0.39
CA VAL A 64 -42.05 -22.86 1.41
C VAL A 64 -41.65 -21.46 1.87
N ASP A 65 -41.92 -21.15 3.13
CA ASP A 65 -41.48 -19.90 3.74
C ASP A 65 -40.07 -20.08 4.32
N LEU A 66 -39.11 -19.37 3.75
CA LEU A 66 -37.70 -19.37 4.15
C LEU A 66 -37.32 -18.04 4.79
N PRO A 67 -36.49 -18.02 5.84
CA PRO A 67 -36.02 -16.78 6.44
C PRO A 67 -35.08 -16.05 5.47
N ARG A 68 -35.29 -14.74 5.34
CA ARG A 68 -34.36 -13.81 4.72
C ARG A 68 -33.45 -13.26 5.79
N CYS A 69 -32.14 -13.38 5.59
CA CYS A 69 -31.16 -12.97 6.59
C CYS A 69 -30.21 -11.91 6.04
N ALA A 70 -29.70 -11.09 6.94
CA ALA A 70 -28.48 -10.32 6.74
C ALA A 70 -27.33 -11.03 7.47
N VAL A 71 -26.17 -11.09 6.83
CA VAL A 71 -24.97 -11.74 7.36
C VAL A 71 -23.85 -10.72 7.48
N THR A 72 -23.05 -10.89 8.53
CA THR A 72 -21.82 -10.14 8.78
C THR A 72 -20.73 -11.12 9.20
N PRO A 73 -19.46 -10.93 8.78
CA PRO A 73 -18.36 -11.74 9.28
C PRO A 73 -18.31 -11.67 10.82
N TRP A 74 -17.81 -12.73 11.45
CA TRP A 74 -17.51 -12.68 12.88
C TRP A 74 -16.36 -11.72 13.16
N ASP A 75 -16.19 -11.33 14.42
CA ASP A 75 -15.01 -10.55 14.80
C ASP A 75 -13.76 -11.44 14.72
N ARG A 76 -12.76 -10.95 14.00
CA ARG A 76 -11.50 -11.65 13.72
C ARG A 76 -10.74 -12.06 14.99
N PHE A 77 -10.80 -11.26 16.04
CA PHE A 77 -10.00 -11.43 17.25
C PHE A 77 -10.78 -12.12 18.38
N ASP A 78 -12.05 -11.76 18.55
CA ASP A 78 -12.91 -12.31 19.60
C ASP A 78 -13.44 -13.71 19.26
N HIS A 79 -13.70 -13.99 17.98
CA HIS A 79 -14.35 -15.24 17.51
C HIS A 79 -13.44 -15.99 16.51
N ARG A 80 -12.23 -16.33 16.97
CA ARG A 80 -11.17 -16.88 16.10
C ARG A 80 -11.59 -18.19 15.42
N ASP A 81 -12.19 -19.11 16.17
CA ASP A 81 -12.54 -20.43 15.63
C ASP A 81 -13.60 -20.31 14.55
N GLU A 82 -14.61 -19.47 14.74
CA GLU A 82 -15.67 -19.24 13.77
C GLU A 82 -15.17 -18.49 12.54
N TYR A 83 -14.32 -17.48 12.72
CA TYR A 83 -13.82 -16.62 11.64
C TYR A 83 -12.89 -17.36 10.67
N TRP A 84 -11.98 -18.19 11.18
CA TRP A 84 -10.97 -18.86 10.34
C TRP A 84 -11.41 -20.23 9.82
N SER A 85 -12.52 -20.77 10.32
CA SER A 85 -13.04 -22.07 9.89
C SER A 85 -14.24 -21.95 8.95
N LEU A 86 -14.37 -22.94 8.05
CA LEU A 86 -15.56 -23.08 7.22
C LEU A 86 -16.73 -23.66 8.03
N ALA A 87 -17.94 -23.38 7.57
CA ALA A 87 -19.12 -24.01 8.13
C ALA A 87 -19.00 -25.53 8.00
N ARG A 88 -19.25 -26.23 9.11
CA ARG A 88 -19.15 -27.70 9.13
C ARG A 88 -20.08 -28.36 8.12
N HIS A 89 -21.24 -27.75 7.88
CA HIS A 89 -22.33 -28.32 7.07
C HIS A 89 -22.90 -27.25 6.12
N PRO A 90 -22.21 -26.95 5.00
CA PRO A 90 -22.73 -26.00 4.01
C PRO A 90 -24.00 -26.56 3.36
N SER A 91 -24.92 -25.66 3.01
CA SER A 91 -26.15 -25.98 2.32
C SER A 91 -25.85 -26.44 0.89
N SER A 92 -26.42 -27.58 0.50
CA SER A 92 -26.38 -28.08 -0.88
C SER A 92 -27.54 -27.55 -1.74
N ILE A 93 -28.35 -26.63 -1.20
CA ILE A 93 -29.50 -26.04 -1.89
C ILE A 93 -28.98 -24.88 -2.77
N PRO A 94 -29.36 -24.79 -4.06
CA PRO A 94 -28.95 -23.66 -4.90
C PRO A 94 -29.36 -22.32 -4.29
N GLY A 95 -28.51 -21.29 -4.37
CA GLY A 95 -28.71 -20.03 -3.65
C GLY A 95 -28.16 -20.03 -2.22
N GLY A 96 -27.61 -21.16 -1.77
CA GLY A 96 -27.06 -21.35 -0.42
C GLY A 96 -25.54 -21.16 -0.32
N THR A 97 -24.87 -20.60 -1.33
CA THR A 97 -23.39 -20.53 -1.34
C THR A 97 -22.80 -19.77 -0.17
N TRP A 98 -23.53 -18.78 0.35
CA TRP A 98 -23.16 -18.04 1.56
C TRP A 98 -22.98 -18.96 2.78
N THR A 99 -23.68 -20.07 2.88
CA THR A 99 -23.55 -21.01 4.03
C THR A 99 -22.21 -21.75 4.09
N THR A 100 -21.30 -21.52 3.13
CA THR A 100 -19.94 -22.07 3.15
C THR A 100 -19.12 -21.55 4.34
N PHE A 101 -19.39 -20.33 4.80
CA PHE A 101 -18.69 -19.73 5.94
C PHE A 101 -19.59 -19.63 7.18
N ASN A 102 -18.96 -19.45 8.34
CA ASN A 102 -19.66 -19.12 9.56
C ASN A 102 -19.96 -17.62 9.58
N TRP A 103 -21.24 -17.25 9.67
CA TRP A 103 -21.68 -15.86 9.69
C TRP A 103 -22.42 -15.53 10.97
N ARG A 104 -22.29 -14.28 11.43
CA ARG A 104 -23.27 -13.71 12.34
C ARG A 104 -24.53 -13.39 11.54
N THR A 105 -25.58 -14.16 11.80
CA THR A 105 -26.82 -14.14 11.00
C THR A 105 -27.93 -13.41 11.75
N ASN A 106 -28.53 -12.41 11.11
CA ASN A 106 -29.68 -11.67 11.62
C ASN A 106 -30.89 -11.89 10.70
N ALA A 107 -32.01 -12.36 11.24
CA ALA A 107 -33.24 -12.53 10.45
C ALA A 107 -33.87 -11.16 10.16
N VAL A 108 -34.06 -10.84 8.88
CA VAL A 108 -34.62 -9.57 8.39
C VAL A 108 -36.07 -9.76 7.95
N GLY A 109 -36.44 -10.96 7.48
CA GLY A 109 -37.80 -11.23 7.03
C GLY A 109 -38.04 -12.68 6.63
N LEU A 110 -39.13 -12.91 5.89
CA LEU A 110 -39.51 -14.21 5.34
C LEU A 110 -39.74 -14.07 3.83
N LYS A 111 -39.33 -15.07 3.08
CA LYS A 111 -39.60 -15.21 1.65
C LYS A 111 -40.40 -16.48 1.40
N THR A 112 -41.60 -16.32 0.87
CA THR A 112 -42.43 -17.44 0.41
C THR A 112 -42.02 -17.82 -1.00
N GLN A 113 -41.54 -19.06 -1.18
CA GLN A 113 -41.25 -19.62 -2.49
C GLN A 113 -42.35 -20.61 -2.88
N ARG A 114 -42.97 -20.39 -4.03
CA ARG A 114 -43.90 -21.33 -4.65
C ARG A 114 -43.11 -22.29 -5.54
N VAL A 115 -43.09 -23.57 -5.19
CA VAL A 115 -42.34 -24.61 -5.90
C VAL A 115 -43.32 -25.56 -6.59
N GLU A 116 -43.29 -25.59 -7.91
CA GLU A 116 -43.99 -26.62 -8.70
C GLU A 116 -43.15 -27.90 -8.77
N TYR A 117 -43.74 -29.03 -9.19
CA TYR A 117 -43.03 -30.32 -9.18
C TYR A 117 -41.78 -30.38 -10.08
N ALA A 118 -41.70 -29.53 -11.10
CA ALA A 118 -40.54 -29.42 -11.97
C ALA A 118 -39.47 -28.46 -11.42
N ASP A 119 -39.85 -27.60 -10.48
CA ASP A 119 -38.98 -26.56 -9.96
C ASP A 119 -38.12 -27.07 -8.81
N GLN A 120 -36.89 -26.54 -8.74
CA GLN A 120 -35.98 -26.81 -7.64
C GLN A 120 -36.14 -25.74 -6.56
N LEU A 121 -36.25 -26.17 -5.30
CA LEU A 121 -36.17 -25.27 -4.14
C LEU A 121 -34.85 -24.49 -4.17
N ARG A 122 -34.91 -23.17 -3.99
CA ARG A 122 -33.75 -22.29 -3.89
C ARG A 122 -33.71 -21.62 -2.53
N GLN A 123 -32.51 -21.49 -1.98
CA GLN A 123 -32.31 -20.75 -0.74
C GLN A 123 -32.28 -19.25 -1.07
N PRO A 124 -32.97 -18.40 -0.28
CA PRO A 124 -32.93 -16.95 -0.46
C PRO A 124 -31.51 -16.41 -0.32
N GLN A 125 -31.19 -15.43 -1.15
CA GLN A 125 -29.93 -14.70 -1.04
C GLN A 125 -29.92 -13.85 0.22
N VAL A 126 -28.76 -13.73 0.85
CA VAL A 126 -28.58 -12.94 2.07
C VAL A 126 -28.02 -11.56 1.76
N ASP A 127 -28.38 -10.60 2.61
CA ASP A 127 -27.81 -9.27 2.60
C ASP A 127 -26.41 -9.27 3.23
N VAL A 128 -25.41 -8.74 2.54
CA VAL A 128 -24.04 -8.57 3.08
C VAL A 128 -23.46 -7.25 2.62
N ALA A 129 -22.66 -6.62 3.48
CA ALA A 129 -21.88 -5.44 3.11
C ALA A 129 -20.70 -5.88 2.21
N LEU A 130 -20.56 -5.27 1.02
CA LEU A 130 -19.59 -5.74 0.03
C LEU A 130 -18.15 -5.54 0.50
N ASP A 131 -17.89 -4.44 1.19
CA ASP A 131 -16.60 -4.13 1.78
C ASP A 131 -16.21 -5.18 2.83
N GLU A 132 -17.11 -5.51 3.76
CA GLU A 132 -16.86 -6.54 4.77
C GLU A 132 -16.62 -7.93 4.14
N LEU A 133 -17.39 -8.29 3.10
CA LEU A 133 -17.22 -9.55 2.37
C LEU A 133 -15.85 -9.61 1.68
N VAL A 134 -15.46 -8.56 0.96
CA VAL A 134 -14.17 -8.50 0.28
C VAL A 134 -13.02 -8.51 1.28
N CYS A 135 -13.13 -7.75 2.37
CA CYS A 135 -12.16 -7.78 3.48
C CYS A 135 -11.96 -9.20 3.99
N TYR A 136 -13.06 -9.88 4.31
CA TYR A 136 -13.05 -11.23 4.85
C TYR A 136 -12.39 -12.23 3.90
N LEU A 137 -12.75 -12.19 2.61
CA LEU A 137 -12.16 -13.08 1.59
C LEU A 137 -10.67 -12.81 1.37
N LEU A 138 -10.25 -11.54 1.34
CA LEU A 138 -8.83 -11.17 1.30
C LEU A 138 -8.10 -11.69 2.54
N ASP A 139 -8.75 -11.61 3.71
CA ASP A 139 -8.16 -12.08 4.96
C ASP A 139 -7.94 -13.59 4.95
N LEU A 140 -8.80 -14.36 4.28
CA LEU A 140 -8.61 -15.80 4.05
C LEU A 140 -7.57 -16.13 2.96
N GLY A 141 -7.17 -15.15 2.15
CA GLY A 141 -6.13 -15.31 1.11
C GLY A 141 -6.63 -15.22 -0.34
N ALA A 142 -7.87 -14.75 -0.57
CA ALA A 142 -8.39 -14.56 -1.91
C ALA A 142 -7.60 -13.49 -2.68
N VAL A 143 -7.50 -13.64 -4.00
CA VAL A 143 -6.81 -12.67 -4.87
C VAL A 143 -7.82 -11.98 -5.78
N PRO A 144 -7.92 -10.65 -5.80
CA PRO A 144 -8.86 -9.94 -6.67
C PRO A 144 -8.51 -10.07 -8.16
N ASP A 145 -9.51 -10.24 -9.02
CA ASP A 145 -9.34 -10.35 -10.48
C ASP A 145 -9.48 -8.99 -11.18
N PRO A 146 -8.40 -8.42 -11.78
CA PRO A 146 -8.44 -7.09 -12.39
C PRO A 146 -9.50 -6.93 -13.49
N GLN A 147 -9.75 -7.98 -14.27
CA GLN A 147 -10.69 -7.92 -15.39
C GLN A 147 -12.14 -7.87 -14.89
N GLY A 148 -12.48 -8.70 -13.90
CA GLY A 148 -13.82 -8.72 -13.32
C GLY A 148 -14.22 -7.42 -12.63
N TRP A 149 -13.32 -6.83 -11.84
CA TRP A 149 -13.60 -5.54 -11.19
C TRP A 149 -13.80 -4.41 -12.21
N ARG A 150 -12.99 -4.37 -13.27
CA ARG A 150 -13.16 -3.41 -14.37
C ARG A 150 -14.50 -3.58 -15.09
N LEU A 151 -14.91 -4.83 -15.30
CA LEU A 151 -16.18 -5.12 -15.96
C LEU A 151 -17.37 -4.73 -15.08
N LEU A 152 -17.30 -5.02 -13.78
CA LEU A 152 -18.32 -4.61 -12.80
C LEU A 152 -18.46 -3.09 -12.73
N ARG A 153 -17.34 -2.36 -12.74
CA ARG A 153 -17.34 -0.90 -12.76
C ARG A 153 -18.00 -0.31 -14.00
N SER A 154 -17.70 -0.88 -15.16
CA SER A 154 -18.17 -0.34 -16.45
C SER A 154 -19.61 -0.75 -16.81
N THR A 155 -20.06 -1.94 -16.40
CA THR A 155 -21.37 -2.49 -16.78
C THR A 155 -22.37 -2.62 -15.64
N GLY A 156 -21.94 -2.53 -14.38
CA GLY A 156 -22.82 -2.59 -13.20
C GLY A 156 -23.61 -3.91 -13.16
N LEU A 157 -24.94 -3.81 -13.05
CA LEU A 157 -25.84 -4.99 -13.00
C LEU A 157 -25.84 -5.82 -14.29
N TRP A 158 -25.34 -5.28 -15.40
CA TRP A 158 -25.26 -5.99 -16.69
C TRP A 158 -24.00 -6.85 -16.82
N THR A 159 -23.19 -6.93 -15.75
CA THR A 159 -22.02 -7.79 -15.73
C THR A 159 -22.43 -9.25 -15.98
N PRO A 160 -21.78 -9.98 -16.90
CA PRO A 160 -22.14 -11.36 -17.21
C PRO A 160 -22.10 -12.27 -15.98
N ILE A 161 -23.10 -13.15 -15.88
CA ILE A 161 -23.16 -14.19 -14.84
C ILE A 161 -21.91 -15.08 -14.94
N GLY A 162 -21.30 -15.37 -13.80
CA GLY A 162 -20.08 -16.17 -13.69
C GLY A 162 -18.78 -15.38 -13.92
N CYS A 163 -18.87 -14.05 -14.11
CA CYS A 163 -17.71 -13.17 -14.08
C CYS A 163 -17.03 -13.25 -12.71
N THR A 164 -15.71 -13.46 -12.70
CA THR A 164 -14.90 -13.65 -11.49
C THR A 164 -14.50 -12.32 -10.91
N LEU A 165 -14.80 -12.05 -9.64
CA LEU A 165 -14.30 -10.87 -8.92
C LEU A 165 -13.09 -11.22 -8.03
N MET A 166 -13.06 -12.43 -7.49
CA MET A 166 -11.94 -12.92 -6.69
C MET A 166 -11.62 -14.37 -7.05
N GLN A 167 -10.34 -14.71 -7.01
CA GLN A 167 -9.77 -16.02 -7.29
C GLN A 167 -9.25 -16.66 -6.01
N SER A 168 -9.05 -17.98 -6.05
CA SER A 168 -8.31 -18.71 -5.01
C SER A 168 -6.87 -18.19 -4.90
N PRO A 169 -6.15 -18.46 -3.79
CA PRO A 169 -4.76 -18.06 -3.64
C PRO A 169 -3.85 -18.55 -4.79
N ASP A 170 -4.18 -19.69 -5.38
CA ASP A 170 -3.46 -20.28 -6.52
C ASP A 170 -3.77 -19.63 -7.88
N GLY A 171 -4.74 -18.71 -7.93
CA GLY A 171 -5.20 -18.02 -9.15
C GLY A 171 -6.00 -18.88 -10.13
N GLN A 172 -6.26 -20.15 -9.82
CA GLN A 172 -6.90 -21.10 -10.74
C GLN A 172 -8.42 -21.19 -10.57
N HIS A 173 -8.92 -21.04 -9.35
CA HIS A 173 -10.34 -21.24 -9.05
C HIS A 173 -11.04 -19.92 -8.80
N LYS A 174 -12.33 -19.87 -9.12
CA LYS A 174 -13.18 -18.69 -8.89
C LYS A 174 -13.69 -18.72 -7.46
N ALA A 175 -13.29 -17.76 -6.64
CA ALA A 175 -13.71 -17.66 -5.24
C ALA A 175 -14.99 -16.83 -5.09
N LEU A 176 -15.09 -15.69 -5.79
CA LEU A 176 -16.26 -14.82 -5.79
C LEU A 176 -16.67 -14.51 -7.23
N THR A 177 -17.95 -14.72 -7.57
CA THR A 177 -18.46 -14.52 -8.93
C THR A 177 -19.80 -13.79 -8.94
N ILE A 178 -20.13 -13.14 -10.06
CA ILE A 178 -21.48 -12.61 -10.31
C ILE A 178 -22.47 -13.76 -10.43
N ALA A 179 -23.50 -13.76 -9.60
CA ALA A 179 -24.58 -14.74 -9.61
C ALA A 179 -25.77 -14.24 -10.46
N PRO A 180 -26.71 -15.12 -10.85
CA PRO A 180 -27.95 -14.71 -11.50
C PRO A 180 -28.72 -13.68 -10.66
N LEU A 181 -29.39 -12.73 -11.32
CA LEU A 181 -30.21 -11.70 -10.68
C LEU A 181 -31.58 -12.22 -10.20
N ASP A 182 -31.84 -13.52 -10.37
CA ASP A 182 -33.05 -14.21 -9.94
C ASP A 182 -33.13 -14.17 -8.40
N ASP A 183 -33.78 -13.14 -7.83
CA ASP A 183 -33.93 -12.82 -6.39
C ASP A 183 -33.05 -11.68 -5.83
N SER A 184 -32.49 -10.82 -6.69
CA SER A 184 -31.58 -9.78 -6.20
C SER A 184 -32.24 -8.43 -5.86
N ASP A 185 -33.54 -8.24 -6.12
CA ASP A 185 -34.30 -7.00 -5.86
C ASP A 185 -33.59 -5.71 -6.37
N GLY A 186 -32.85 -5.78 -7.48
CA GLY A 186 -32.08 -4.67 -8.02
C GLY A 186 -30.72 -4.43 -7.36
N HIS A 187 -30.31 -5.29 -6.42
CA HIS A 187 -28.95 -5.35 -5.90
C HIS A 187 -28.04 -6.24 -6.76
N LEU A 188 -26.73 -6.04 -6.61
CA LEU A 188 -25.72 -6.92 -7.19
C LEU A 188 -25.82 -8.31 -6.53
N SER A 189 -25.90 -9.34 -7.37
CA SER A 189 -25.99 -10.74 -6.96
C SER A 189 -24.63 -11.42 -7.08
N LEU A 190 -24.17 -12.05 -6.02
CA LEU A 190 -22.86 -12.70 -5.91
C LEU A 190 -23.01 -14.15 -5.42
N ALA A 191 -22.10 -15.01 -5.86
CA ALA A 191 -21.96 -16.37 -5.37
C ALA A 191 -20.51 -16.62 -4.95
N VAL A 192 -20.32 -17.35 -3.86
CA VAL A 192 -19.00 -17.76 -3.38
C VAL A 192 -18.80 -19.26 -3.58
N ALA A 193 -17.61 -19.65 -4.01
CA ALA A 193 -17.12 -21.00 -3.88
C ALA A 193 -15.82 -20.93 -3.07
N TRP A 194 -15.71 -21.70 -1.99
CA TRP A 194 -14.51 -21.72 -1.17
C TRP A 194 -14.16 -23.14 -0.75
N SER A 195 -12.86 -23.45 -0.68
CA SER A 195 -12.35 -24.72 -0.18
C SER A 195 -11.47 -24.53 1.04
N SER A 196 -11.46 -25.49 1.96
CA SER A 196 -10.73 -25.38 3.23
C SER A 196 -9.21 -25.23 3.04
N HIS A 197 -8.65 -25.79 1.96
CA HIS A 197 -7.23 -25.69 1.65
C HIS A 197 -6.81 -24.33 1.06
N TRP A 198 -7.77 -23.45 0.74
CA TRP A 198 -7.48 -22.09 0.26
C TRP A 198 -7.24 -21.11 1.40
N THR A 199 -7.56 -21.47 2.65
CA THR A 199 -7.29 -20.61 3.80
C THR A 199 -5.80 -20.66 4.13
N THR A 200 -5.03 -19.75 3.55
CA THR A 200 -3.55 -19.70 3.68
C THR A 200 -3.07 -18.81 4.82
N ARG A 201 -3.93 -17.90 5.29
CA ARG A 201 -3.62 -16.92 6.34
C ARG A 201 -4.19 -17.34 7.68
N SER A 202 -3.64 -16.79 8.75
CA SER A 202 -3.98 -17.13 10.14
C SER A 202 -4.19 -15.88 11.00
N HIS A 203 -4.56 -16.09 12.26
CA HIS A 203 -4.74 -15.01 13.24
C HIS A 203 -3.48 -14.13 13.44
N GLU A 204 -2.29 -14.69 13.21
CA GLU A 204 -0.99 -13.99 13.28
C GLU A 204 -0.72 -13.10 12.06
N SER A 205 -1.41 -13.35 10.95
CA SER A 205 -1.33 -12.48 9.78
C SER A 205 -1.91 -11.11 10.11
N LEU A 206 -1.42 -10.03 9.49
CA LEU A 206 -2.03 -8.72 9.69
C LEU A 206 -3.40 -8.62 9.01
N PRO A 207 -4.40 -7.91 9.55
CA PRO A 207 -5.66 -7.73 8.84
C PRO A 207 -5.45 -7.00 7.50
N PRO A 208 -6.40 -7.09 6.56
CA PRO A 208 -6.40 -6.24 5.37
C PRO A 208 -6.24 -4.76 5.77
N TYR A 209 -5.50 -3.98 4.96
CA TYR A 209 -5.16 -2.56 5.18
C TYR A 209 -4.09 -2.25 6.22
N TRP A 210 -3.50 -3.28 6.83
CA TRP A 210 -2.36 -3.11 7.71
C TRP A 210 -1.06 -3.40 6.96
N VAL A 211 -0.05 -2.58 7.22
CA VAL A 211 1.30 -2.71 6.68
C VAL A 211 2.25 -2.94 7.84
N ARG A 212 3.05 -4.00 7.76
CA ARG A 212 4.13 -4.23 8.71
C ARG A 212 5.35 -3.44 8.27
N LEU A 213 5.82 -2.54 9.13
CA LEU A 213 7.08 -1.83 8.95
C LEU A 213 8.13 -2.47 9.86
N PRO A 214 9.11 -3.21 9.31
CA PRO A 214 10.20 -3.75 10.10
C PRO A 214 11.10 -2.62 10.62
N PRO A 215 11.72 -2.80 11.81
CA PRO A 215 12.73 -1.88 12.31
C PRO A 215 13.94 -1.86 11.36
N PRO A 216 14.71 -0.76 11.33
CA PRO A 216 15.98 -0.76 10.62
C PRO A 216 16.91 -1.85 11.21
N PRO A 217 17.66 -2.60 10.36
CA PRO A 217 18.63 -3.57 10.86
C PRO A 217 19.66 -2.85 11.75
N PRO A 218 20.09 -3.46 12.86
CA PRO A 218 21.08 -2.86 13.75
C PRO A 218 22.36 -2.56 12.96
N PRO A 219 23.06 -1.44 13.26
CA PRO A 219 24.39 -1.24 12.74
C PRO A 219 25.29 -2.37 13.26
N GLU A 220 26.15 -2.93 12.40
CA GLU A 220 27.19 -3.86 12.86
C GLU A 220 28.13 -3.06 13.76
N ASP A 221 28.10 -3.32 15.07
CA ASP A 221 29.04 -2.74 16.01
C ASP A 221 30.44 -3.33 15.76
N ASP A 222 31.30 -2.59 15.08
CA ASP A 222 32.75 -2.68 15.25
C ASP A 222 33.10 -2.11 16.64
N SER A 223 32.75 -2.84 17.71
CA SER A 223 33.29 -2.58 19.04
C SER A 223 33.90 -3.84 19.62
N VAL A 224 35.22 -3.82 19.63
CA VAL A 224 36.09 -4.65 20.45
C VAL A 224 35.54 -4.63 21.89
N LYS A 225 35.25 -5.82 22.40
CA LYS A 225 34.96 -6.07 23.81
C LYS A 225 36.13 -5.54 24.64
N ASP A 226 35.90 -4.46 25.37
CA ASP A 226 36.72 -4.12 26.53
C ASP A 226 35.97 -4.64 27.76
N ASP A 227 36.37 -5.82 28.20
CA ASP A 227 36.00 -6.38 29.50
C ASP A 227 36.70 -5.54 30.57
N GLY A 228 35.94 -4.85 31.41
CA GLY A 228 36.50 -3.98 32.44
C GLY A 228 35.52 -3.62 33.56
N ASP A 229 35.49 -4.49 34.57
CA ASP A 229 35.14 -4.29 35.97
C ASP A 229 33.70 -3.90 36.38
N GLU A 230 33.02 -4.93 36.89
CA GLU A 230 32.17 -4.84 38.07
C GLU A 230 32.97 -4.28 39.24
N ASP A 231 32.46 -3.22 39.90
CA ASP A 231 32.57 -3.21 41.35
C ASP A 231 31.46 -2.41 42.05
N HIS A 232 31.14 -2.91 43.23
CA HIS A 232 29.93 -2.67 44.00
C HIS A 232 29.84 -1.28 44.64
N ALA A 233 28.64 -0.70 44.64
CA ALA A 233 28.17 0.14 45.75
C ALA A 233 26.67 -0.06 45.95
N LYS A 234 26.35 -0.83 47.00
CA LYS A 234 25.04 -0.80 47.66
C LYS A 234 24.95 0.53 48.41
N ASP A 235 23.83 1.22 48.28
CA ASP A 235 23.24 1.92 49.42
C ASP A 235 21.71 1.92 49.25
N ASP A 236 21.08 1.34 50.27
CA ASP A 236 19.66 1.43 50.57
C ASP A 236 19.29 2.90 50.82
N ASP A 237 18.20 3.36 50.22
CA ASP A 237 17.36 4.37 50.88
C ASP A 237 15.92 4.23 50.38
N ASP A 238 15.14 3.53 51.21
CA ASP A 238 13.68 3.54 51.21
C ASP A 238 13.21 4.96 51.57
N ALA A 239 12.85 5.72 50.54
CA ALA A 239 12.08 6.95 50.70
C ALA A 239 10.96 6.97 49.66
N GLU A 240 9.71 6.93 50.14
CA GLU A 240 8.49 7.24 49.40
C GLU A 240 8.68 8.52 48.58
N LYS A 241 9.02 8.38 47.30
CA LYS A 241 9.05 9.49 46.35
C LYS A 241 7.70 9.59 45.66
N ILE A 242 6.99 10.65 46.02
CA ILE A 242 5.99 11.35 45.21
C ILE A 242 6.43 11.32 43.73
N PRO A 243 5.55 11.00 42.75
CA PRO A 243 5.96 10.85 41.36
C PRO A 243 6.45 12.20 40.81
N SER A 244 7.77 12.34 40.75
CA SER A 244 8.43 13.47 40.10
C SER A 244 8.35 13.30 38.57
N PRO A 245 8.22 14.38 37.79
CA PRO A 245 8.08 14.34 36.33
C PRO A 245 9.26 13.70 35.58
N SER A 246 10.36 13.37 36.26
CA SER A 246 11.50 12.64 35.70
C SER A 246 11.20 11.16 35.43
N SER A 247 10.40 10.48 36.26
CA SER A 247 10.11 9.04 36.08
C SER A 247 9.26 8.78 34.84
N SER A 248 8.41 9.74 34.46
CA SER A 248 7.65 9.70 33.21
C SER A 248 8.53 9.84 31.97
N VAL A 249 9.58 10.68 32.01
CA VAL A 249 10.48 10.86 30.85
C VAL A 249 11.34 9.61 30.63
N ASP A 250 11.81 8.98 31.70
CA ASP A 250 12.57 7.73 31.62
C ASP A 250 11.70 6.57 31.09
N SER A 251 10.42 6.53 31.46
CA SER A 251 9.47 5.53 30.92
C SER A 251 9.18 5.75 29.44
N VAL A 252 9.07 7.00 28.98
CA VAL A 252 8.87 7.35 27.56
C VAL A 252 10.12 7.05 26.75
N ALA A 253 11.32 7.34 27.28
CA ALA A 253 12.58 7.03 26.62
C ALA A 253 12.80 5.52 26.47
N ARG A 254 12.50 4.72 27.51
CA ARG A 254 12.56 3.25 27.44
C ARG A 254 11.52 2.68 26.48
N ALA A 255 10.30 3.22 26.46
CA ALA A 255 9.28 2.82 25.51
C ALA A 255 9.69 3.17 24.08
N ALA A 256 10.30 4.33 23.85
CA ALA A 256 10.82 4.73 22.54
C ALA A 256 11.96 3.81 22.06
N ALA A 257 12.89 3.44 22.96
CA ALA A 257 13.95 2.49 22.64
C ALA A 257 13.41 1.09 22.32
N SER A 258 12.44 0.59 23.11
CA SER A 258 11.77 -0.68 22.79
C SER A 258 11.05 -0.63 21.45
N ASN A 259 10.34 0.48 21.16
CA ASN A 259 9.63 0.64 19.90
C ASN A 259 10.57 0.73 18.68
N ALA A 260 11.81 1.18 18.87
CA ALA A 260 12.81 1.28 17.81
C ALA A 260 13.23 -0.10 17.27
N GLU A 261 13.17 -1.13 18.12
CA GLU A 261 13.56 -2.51 17.77
C GLU A 261 12.36 -3.39 17.40
N THR A 262 11.13 -2.94 17.68
CA THR A 262 9.92 -3.72 17.36
C THR A 262 9.33 -3.34 15.99
N PRO A 263 8.83 -4.31 15.22
CA PRO A 263 8.01 -4.04 14.05
C PRO A 263 6.75 -3.24 14.40
N ILE A 264 6.38 -2.31 13.53
CA ILE A 264 5.19 -1.46 13.70
C ILE A 264 4.16 -1.84 12.64
N ALA A 265 2.95 -2.18 13.08
CA ALA A 265 1.80 -2.39 12.21
C ALA A 265 1.05 -1.06 12.00
N CYS A 266 0.93 -0.62 10.75
CA CYS A 266 0.28 0.64 10.37
C CYS A 266 -1.01 0.39 9.61
N LYS A 267 -2.14 0.94 10.10
CA LYS A 267 -3.45 0.90 9.43
C LYS A 267 -3.60 2.11 8.51
N ILE A 268 -3.68 1.85 7.21
CA ILE A 268 -3.84 2.89 6.18
C ILE A 268 -5.29 2.87 5.65
N SER A 269 -5.91 4.04 5.56
CA SER A 269 -7.24 4.25 4.99
C SER A 269 -7.18 5.25 3.83
N SER A 270 -8.33 5.54 3.20
CA SER A 270 -8.47 6.55 2.15
C SER A 270 -8.00 7.94 2.55
N HIS A 271 -8.04 8.26 3.85
CA HIS A 271 -7.56 9.53 4.41
C HIS A 271 -6.11 9.48 4.91
N GLY A 272 -5.36 8.40 4.65
CA GLY A 272 -3.98 8.21 5.11
C GLY A 272 -3.88 7.33 6.36
N LEU A 273 -2.84 7.54 7.17
CA LEU A 273 -2.55 6.75 8.37
C LEU A 273 -3.59 7.02 9.47
N ILE A 274 -4.28 5.97 9.94
CA ILE A 274 -5.27 6.05 11.03
C ILE A 274 -4.70 5.60 12.37
N SER A 275 -3.87 4.56 12.37
CA SER A 275 -3.33 3.95 13.58
C SER A 275 -1.96 3.33 13.29
N ALA A 276 -1.05 3.40 14.25
CA ALA A 276 0.19 2.63 14.26
C ALA A 276 0.32 1.93 15.62
N VAL A 277 0.62 0.64 15.61
CA VAL A 277 0.65 -0.20 16.81
C VAL A 277 1.94 -1.04 16.76
N PRO A 278 2.79 -1.02 17.79
CA PRO A 278 3.95 -1.89 17.82
C PRO A 278 3.51 -3.33 18.07
N GLU A 279 4.12 -4.29 17.39
CA GLU A 279 3.81 -5.71 17.56
C GLU A 279 4.57 -6.27 18.78
N HIS A 280 4.05 -6.02 19.99
CA HIS A 280 4.54 -6.66 21.22
C HIS A 280 3.84 -8.00 21.45
N GLY A 281 4.61 -9.03 21.82
CA GLY A 281 4.12 -10.41 21.93
C GLY A 281 3.06 -10.68 23.01
N ASP A 282 2.98 -9.88 24.08
CA ASP A 282 2.25 -10.28 25.30
C ASP A 282 1.31 -9.23 25.93
N HIS A 283 1.20 -8.02 25.37
CA HIS A 283 0.34 -6.95 25.93
C HIS A 283 -0.51 -6.26 24.87
N PRO A 284 -1.69 -5.71 25.23
CA PRO A 284 -2.45 -4.87 24.31
C PRO A 284 -1.61 -3.64 23.98
N ALA A 285 -0.97 -3.69 22.81
CA ALA A 285 -0.07 -2.66 22.37
C ALA A 285 -0.81 -1.32 22.27
N THR A 286 -0.30 -0.33 23.01
CA THR A 286 -0.88 1.02 22.99
C THR A 286 -0.55 1.66 21.65
N ALA A 287 -1.55 2.27 21.01
CA ALA A 287 -1.33 2.95 19.74
C ALA A 287 -0.30 4.08 19.88
N LEU A 288 0.62 4.17 18.92
CA LEU A 288 1.63 5.22 18.86
C LEU A 288 1.00 6.57 18.52
N TYR A 289 1.66 7.64 18.95
CA TYR A 289 1.31 8.99 18.55
C TYR A 289 1.70 9.22 17.08
N ILE A 290 0.72 9.54 16.23
CA ILE A 290 0.90 9.63 14.78
C ILE A 290 0.39 10.96 14.18
N GLU A 291 0.12 11.98 14.99
CA GLU A 291 -0.51 13.21 14.51
C GLU A 291 0.36 13.94 13.46
N HIS A 292 1.69 13.80 13.54
CA HIS A 292 2.62 14.36 12.55
C HIS A 292 2.56 13.66 11.19
N LEU A 293 1.96 12.47 11.11
CA LEU A 293 1.77 11.68 9.89
C LEU A 293 0.31 11.68 9.41
N ARG A 294 -0.59 12.39 10.09
CA ARG A 294 -1.95 12.55 9.58
C ARG A 294 -1.97 13.50 8.39
N VAL A 295 -2.85 13.19 7.44
CA VAL A 295 -3.05 14.03 6.26
C VAL A 295 -3.78 15.30 6.70
N HIS A 296 -3.07 16.42 6.68
CA HIS A 296 -3.60 17.74 7.02
C HIS A 296 -3.32 18.73 5.89
N PRO A 297 -4.19 19.72 5.64
CA PRO A 297 -3.94 20.73 4.59
C PRO A 297 -2.64 21.53 4.80
N SER A 298 -2.17 21.63 6.05
CA SER A 298 -0.96 22.35 6.42
C SER A 298 0.32 21.52 6.35
N SER A 299 0.23 20.21 6.12
CA SER A 299 1.37 19.30 6.14
C SER A 299 1.26 18.21 5.07
N SER A 300 2.24 18.17 4.17
CA SER A 300 2.39 17.14 3.15
C SER A 300 2.93 15.82 3.70
N ALA A 301 3.49 15.81 4.92
CA ALA A 301 4.17 14.66 5.49
C ALA A 301 3.30 13.40 5.54
N GLY A 302 2.02 13.56 5.92
CA GLY A 302 1.07 12.44 5.94
C GLY A 302 0.75 11.89 4.56
N VAL A 303 0.73 12.74 3.53
CA VAL A 303 0.52 12.31 2.13
C VAL A 303 1.73 11.53 1.64
N TRP A 304 2.94 12.03 1.88
CA TRP A 304 4.18 11.35 1.51
C TRP A 304 4.32 10.00 2.22
N PHE A 305 4.06 9.97 3.53
CA PHE A 305 4.10 8.74 4.30
C PHE A 305 3.05 7.73 3.83
N ALA A 306 1.77 8.13 3.72
CA ALA A 306 0.72 7.22 3.27
C ALA A 306 0.99 6.70 1.85
N SER A 307 1.51 7.55 0.96
CA SER A 307 1.90 7.17 -0.40
C SER A 307 3.03 6.15 -0.40
N ALA A 308 4.12 6.41 0.33
CA ALA A 308 5.27 5.52 0.39
C ALA A 308 4.98 4.22 1.16
N ALA A 309 4.19 4.27 2.24
CA ALA A 309 3.78 3.08 2.99
C ALA A 309 2.78 2.22 2.19
N THR A 310 1.89 2.84 1.42
CA THR A 310 1.01 2.11 0.48
C THR A 310 1.82 1.49 -0.64
N ALA A 311 2.74 2.24 -1.26
CA ALA A 311 3.65 1.73 -2.29
C ALA A 311 4.53 0.58 -1.76
N TYR A 312 5.02 0.71 -0.54
CA TYR A 312 5.75 -0.35 0.15
C TYR A 312 4.85 -1.57 0.36
N GLY A 313 3.70 -1.43 1.02
CA GLY A 313 2.83 -2.57 1.31
C GLY A 313 2.18 -3.19 0.06
N THR A 314 2.09 -2.47 -1.05
CA THR A 314 1.65 -2.98 -2.35
C THR A 314 2.80 -3.76 -3.00
N SER A 315 2.92 -5.04 -2.64
CA SER A 315 3.79 -6.02 -3.31
C SER A 315 2.95 -7.12 -3.94
N SER A 316 3.56 -8.06 -4.66
CA SER A 316 2.90 -9.08 -5.49
C SER A 316 1.80 -9.92 -4.81
N SER A 317 1.67 -9.89 -3.47
CA SER A 317 0.68 -10.66 -2.70
C SER A 317 -0.33 -9.84 -1.90
N THR A 318 -0.12 -8.53 -1.67
CA THR A 318 -1.01 -7.72 -0.82
C THR A 318 -1.37 -6.41 -1.51
N ILE A 319 -2.64 -6.26 -1.90
CA ILE A 319 -3.14 -5.04 -2.53
C ILE A 319 -3.81 -4.17 -1.48
N LEU A 320 -3.17 -3.06 -1.12
CA LEU A 320 -3.75 -2.03 -0.27
C LEU A 320 -4.61 -1.12 -1.13
N TRP A 321 -5.86 -1.52 -1.34
CA TRP A 321 -6.78 -0.78 -2.21
C TRP A 321 -7.47 0.39 -1.51
N ASN A 322 -7.26 0.64 -0.21
CA ASN A 322 -7.96 1.71 0.50
C ASN A 322 -7.37 3.11 0.29
N TYR A 323 -6.06 3.24 0.06
CA TYR A 323 -5.42 4.53 -0.19
C TYR A 323 -4.98 4.65 -1.64
N ARG A 324 -5.41 5.74 -2.29
CA ARG A 324 -4.95 6.09 -3.63
C ARG A 324 -3.74 7.00 -3.49
N ILE A 325 -2.59 6.56 -4.02
CA ILE A 325 -1.44 7.44 -4.17
C ILE A 325 -1.86 8.57 -5.14
N PRO A 326 -1.76 9.85 -4.73
CA PRO A 326 -2.12 10.98 -5.58
C PRO A 326 -1.40 10.95 -6.93
N ASP A 327 -2.11 11.29 -8.02
CA ASP A 327 -1.57 11.20 -9.39
C ASP A 327 -0.40 12.16 -9.63
N ASP A 328 -0.43 13.33 -8.99
CA ASP A 328 0.66 14.31 -8.97
C ASP A 328 1.93 13.72 -8.32
N VAL A 329 1.80 13.00 -7.21
CA VAL A 329 2.91 12.29 -6.56
C VAL A 329 3.46 11.15 -7.45
N LEU A 330 2.60 10.38 -8.11
CA LEU A 330 3.02 9.30 -9.00
C LEU A 330 3.70 9.80 -10.27
N SER A 331 3.12 10.82 -10.92
CA SER A 331 3.69 11.43 -12.13
C SER A 331 5.05 12.05 -11.84
N PHE A 332 5.18 12.74 -10.71
CA PHE A 332 6.46 13.23 -10.18
C PHE A 332 7.48 12.10 -10.01
N ALA A 333 7.13 11.02 -9.30
CA ALA A 333 8.05 9.93 -8.99
C ALA A 333 8.56 9.19 -10.24
N ARG A 334 7.79 9.19 -11.33
CA ARG A 334 8.13 8.55 -12.60
C ARG A 334 8.93 9.45 -13.54
N ALA A 335 8.86 10.76 -13.38
CA ALA A 335 9.54 11.71 -14.25
C ALA A 335 11.03 11.85 -13.86
N PRO A 336 11.96 11.88 -14.84
CA PRO A 336 13.34 12.23 -14.56
C PRO A 336 13.44 13.70 -14.16
N SER A 337 13.89 13.96 -12.93
CA SER A 337 13.76 15.29 -12.31
C SER A 337 15.05 15.85 -11.71
N VAL A 338 16.04 14.99 -11.40
CA VAL A 338 17.29 15.41 -10.73
C VAL A 338 18.44 15.48 -11.73
N PRO A 339 19.08 16.64 -11.93
CA PRO A 339 20.27 16.75 -12.78
C PRO A 339 21.45 15.93 -12.23
N CYS A 340 22.12 15.14 -13.07
CA CYS A 340 23.27 14.32 -12.67
C CYS A 340 24.45 15.13 -12.13
N GLY A 341 24.72 16.32 -12.67
CA GLY A 341 25.81 17.19 -12.21
C GLY A 341 25.56 17.72 -10.79
N VAL A 342 24.31 17.86 -10.39
CA VAL A 342 23.95 18.21 -9.00
C VAL A 342 24.32 17.08 -8.04
N LEU A 343 24.10 15.82 -8.44
CA LEU A 343 24.50 14.66 -7.62
C LEU A 343 26.02 14.58 -7.46
N GLU A 344 26.78 14.94 -8.50
CA GLU A 344 28.24 15.03 -8.42
C GLU A 344 28.68 16.17 -7.47
N LEU A 345 28.10 17.36 -7.59
CA LEU A 345 28.41 18.50 -6.71
C LEU A 345 28.09 18.23 -5.23
N LEU A 346 27.08 17.40 -4.96
CA LEU A 346 26.72 16.96 -3.60
C LEU A 346 27.57 15.78 -3.11
N GLY A 347 28.41 15.18 -3.97
CA GLY A 347 29.27 14.05 -3.64
C GLY A 347 28.55 12.70 -3.55
N PHE A 348 27.38 12.55 -4.18
CA PHE A 348 26.67 11.27 -4.28
C PHE A 348 27.27 10.36 -5.37
N VAL A 349 27.89 10.97 -6.38
CA VAL A 349 28.35 10.31 -7.61
C VAL A 349 29.70 10.90 -8.00
N ASP A 350 30.60 10.06 -8.51
CA ASP A 350 31.89 10.50 -9.06
C ASP A 350 31.77 10.87 -10.54
N ASP A 351 32.66 11.74 -11.04
CA ASP A 351 32.72 12.20 -12.45
C ASP A 351 32.72 11.02 -13.46
N SER A 352 33.32 9.88 -13.09
CA SER A 352 33.35 8.67 -13.92
C SER A 352 31.99 8.01 -14.17
N GLN A 353 31.00 8.26 -13.32
CA GLN A 353 29.66 7.67 -13.37
C GLN A 353 28.63 8.61 -13.99
N THR A 354 29.01 9.86 -14.26
CA THR A 354 28.16 10.86 -14.92
C THR A 354 28.56 11.06 -16.38
N PRO A 355 27.60 11.32 -17.30
CA PRO A 355 27.92 11.84 -18.62
C PRO A 355 28.69 13.16 -18.51
N GLU A 356 29.55 13.49 -19.47
CA GLU A 356 30.22 14.79 -19.48
C GLU A 356 29.20 15.94 -19.50
N TRP A 357 29.19 16.74 -18.44
CA TRP A 357 28.25 17.86 -18.28
C TRP A 357 28.93 19.20 -17.98
N ALA A 358 30.15 19.19 -17.44
CA ALA A 358 30.90 20.39 -17.04
C ALA A 358 31.94 20.82 -18.08
N SER A 359 32.15 22.12 -18.23
CA SER A 359 33.23 22.69 -19.04
C SER A 359 34.60 22.48 -18.37
N ARG A 360 35.53 21.84 -19.09
CA ARG A 360 36.91 21.62 -18.61
C ARG A 360 37.76 22.86 -18.87
N HIS A 361 38.42 23.37 -17.83
CA HIS A 361 39.35 24.50 -17.90
C HIS A 361 40.79 24.01 -17.65
N ASP A 362 41.75 24.46 -18.47
CA ASP A 362 43.17 24.10 -18.34
C ASP A 362 43.94 25.17 -17.57
N ASP A 363 43.85 25.11 -16.25
CA ASP A 363 44.45 26.09 -15.33
C ASP A 363 45.98 26.11 -15.38
N MET A 364 46.60 24.98 -15.74
CA MET A 364 48.05 24.88 -15.78
C MET A 364 48.60 25.73 -16.93
N ARG A 365 47.96 25.67 -18.09
CA ARG A 365 48.36 26.44 -19.26
C ARG A 365 48.19 27.94 -19.05
N ASP A 366 47.04 28.36 -18.52
CA ASP A 366 46.76 29.77 -18.25
C ASP A 366 47.74 30.35 -17.22
N ASN A 367 48.06 29.60 -16.16
CA ASN A 367 48.99 30.03 -15.12
C ASN A 367 50.44 30.08 -15.64
N LEU A 368 50.85 29.12 -16.49
CA LEU A 368 52.16 29.13 -17.15
C LEU A 368 52.32 30.33 -18.09
N ASP A 369 51.29 30.64 -18.88
CA ASP A 369 51.31 31.79 -19.79
C ASP A 369 51.41 33.12 -19.03
N LEU A 370 50.69 33.23 -17.91
CA LEU A 370 50.70 34.41 -17.04
C LEU A 370 52.07 34.58 -16.36
N MET A 371 52.68 33.48 -15.91
CA MET A 371 54.03 33.49 -15.32
C MET A 371 55.13 33.81 -16.36
N SER A 372 54.99 33.31 -17.58
CA SER A 372 55.89 33.59 -18.71
C SER A 372 55.85 35.07 -19.12
N ARG A 373 54.66 35.69 -19.14
CA ARG A 373 54.48 37.13 -19.38
C ARG A 373 55.16 37.96 -18.29
N ARG A 374 54.93 37.64 -17.01
CA ARG A 374 55.56 38.33 -15.87
C ARG A 374 57.09 38.29 -15.94
N MET A 375 57.67 37.14 -16.26
CA MET A 375 59.13 36.99 -16.36
C MET A 375 59.72 37.86 -17.47
N ARG A 376 59.02 38.02 -18.60
CA ARG A 376 59.44 38.90 -19.70
C ARG A 376 59.35 40.37 -19.31
N ASP A 377 58.26 40.77 -18.68
CA ASP A 377 58.03 42.16 -18.26
C ASP A 377 59.04 42.59 -17.19
N GLN A 378 59.34 41.72 -16.24
CA GLN A 378 60.36 41.96 -15.22
C GLN A 378 61.75 42.09 -15.84
N ARG A 379 62.10 41.23 -16.81
CA ARG A 379 63.39 41.29 -17.51
C ARG A 379 63.53 42.56 -18.35
N ASN A 380 62.45 42.99 -19.00
CA ASN A 380 62.40 44.23 -19.77
C ASN A 380 62.55 45.46 -18.86
N ALA A 381 61.90 45.47 -17.69
CA ALA A 381 62.01 46.56 -16.71
C ALA A 381 63.43 46.69 -16.14
N VAL A 382 64.06 45.57 -15.74
CA VAL A 382 65.45 45.55 -15.24
C VAL A 382 66.43 46.01 -16.32
N ALA A 383 66.22 45.62 -17.58
CA ALA A 383 67.05 46.07 -18.70
C ALA A 383 66.90 47.57 -18.99
N ALA A 384 65.70 48.14 -18.79
CA ALA A 384 65.46 49.58 -18.90
C ALA A 384 66.10 50.34 -17.73
N GLU A 385 66.02 49.82 -16.50
CA GLU A 385 66.66 50.39 -15.31
C GLU A 385 68.19 50.45 -15.39
N ALA A 386 68.82 49.48 -16.06
CA ALA A 386 70.27 49.46 -16.27
C ALA A 386 70.78 50.57 -17.20
N ARG A 387 69.89 51.23 -17.96
CA ARG A 387 70.23 52.32 -18.90
C ARG A 387 70.05 53.72 -18.31
N MET A 388 69.53 53.84 -17.07
CA MET A 388 69.19 55.12 -16.45
C MET A 388 70.30 55.66 -15.54
N SER A 389 70.26 56.97 -15.25
CA SER A 389 71.18 57.62 -14.31
C SER A 389 70.98 57.11 -12.87
N PRO A 390 71.97 57.21 -11.96
CA PRO A 390 71.88 56.63 -10.61
C PRO A 390 70.70 57.15 -9.78
N ALA A 391 70.38 58.45 -9.88
CA ALA A 391 69.28 59.07 -9.15
C ALA A 391 67.89 58.68 -9.71
N ASP A 392 67.78 58.53 -11.03
CA ASP A 392 66.56 58.10 -11.71
C ASP A 392 66.30 56.60 -11.49
N ARG A 393 67.37 55.81 -11.37
CA ARG A 393 67.31 54.37 -11.08
C ARG A 393 66.68 54.07 -9.73
N GLU A 394 67.01 54.84 -8.68
CA GLU A 394 66.40 54.66 -7.36
C GLU A 394 64.90 54.95 -7.36
N HIS A 395 64.46 55.98 -8.08
CA HIS A 395 63.04 56.27 -8.25
C HIS A 395 62.33 55.17 -9.05
N ALA A 396 62.93 54.71 -10.16
CA ALA A 396 62.38 53.63 -10.97
C ALA A 396 62.25 52.30 -10.21
N VAL A 397 63.20 51.97 -9.32
CA VAL A 397 63.15 50.77 -8.48
C VAL A 397 62.03 50.87 -7.43
N ARG A 398 61.83 52.03 -6.79
CA ARG A 398 60.72 52.24 -5.84
C ARG A 398 59.36 52.15 -6.55
N ASP A 399 59.24 52.75 -7.73
CA ASP A 399 58.02 52.68 -8.54
C ASP A 399 57.73 51.25 -9.03
N ARG A 400 58.76 50.47 -9.41
CA ARG A 400 58.59 49.05 -9.73
C ARG A 400 58.10 48.27 -8.52
N MET A 401 58.74 48.43 -7.36
CA MET A 401 58.35 47.73 -6.13
C MET A 401 56.88 48.03 -5.75
N ARG A 402 56.46 49.28 -5.92
CA ARG A 402 55.07 49.69 -5.71
C ARG A 402 54.13 49.05 -6.74
N LYS A 403 54.45 49.12 -8.04
CA LYS A 403 53.66 48.51 -9.13
C LYS A 403 53.55 46.99 -8.98
N GLU A 404 54.62 46.30 -8.58
CA GLU A 404 54.61 44.85 -8.33
C GLU A 404 53.72 44.50 -7.12
N SER A 405 53.74 45.32 -6.05
CA SER A 405 52.86 45.12 -4.90
C SER A 405 51.39 45.31 -5.27
N ASP A 406 51.07 46.36 -6.03
CA ASP A 406 49.71 46.63 -6.50
C ASP A 406 49.23 45.52 -7.46
N GLN A 407 50.10 45.07 -8.39
CA GLN A 407 49.80 43.96 -9.31
C GLN A 407 49.52 42.65 -8.57
N ARG A 408 50.27 42.31 -7.50
CA ARG A 408 49.99 41.10 -6.71
C ARG A 408 48.62 41.17 -6.03
N MET A 409 48.21 42.35 -5.57
CA MET A 409 46.90 42.54 -4.95
C MET A 409 45.77 42.44 -5.99
N ASP A 410 45.97 42.98 -7.19
CA ASP A 410 45.03 42.86 -8.29
C ASP A 410 44.93 41.42 -8.81
N ASP A 411 46.06 40.71 -8.93
CA ASP A 411 46.11 39.29 -9.29
C ASP A 411 45.32 38.42 -8.29
N LEU A 412 45.44 38.69 -6.99
CA LEU A 412 44.68 37.98 -5.95
C LEU A 412 43.18 38.24 -6.08
N ARG A 413 42.78 39.49 -6.34
CA ARG A 413 41.37 39.85 -6.57
C ARG A 413 40.82 39.21 -7.83
N ASP A 414 41.58 39.19 -8.91
CA ASP A 414 41.16 38.61 -10.18
C ASP A 414 41.08 37.09 -10.10
N ARG A 415 42.00 36.42 -9.39
CA ARG A 415 41.89 35.00 -9.07
C ARG A 415 40.62 34.70 -8.26
N MET A 416 40.35 35.45 -7.19
CA MET A 416 39.12 35.29 -6.41
C MET A 416 37.86 35.49 -7.26
N ARG A 417 37.86 36.48 -8.16
CA ARG A 417 36.75 36.73 -9.08
C ARG A 417 36.56 35.59 -10.08
N LEU A 418 37.63 35.12 -10.71
CA LEU A 418 37.59 34.00 -11.65
C LEU A 418 37.13 32.72 -10.96
N ASP A 419 37.64 32.41 -9.78
CA ASP A 419 37.21 31.25 -9.01
C ASP A 419 35.73 31.32 -8.65
N THR A 420 35.23 32.51 -8.29
CA THR A 420 33.80 32.73 -8.01
C THR A 420 32.97 32.53 -9.27
N GLN A 421 33.37 33.14 -10.40
CA GLN A 421 32.68 33.00 -11.69
C GLN A 421 32.67 31.54 -12.16
N ARG A 422 33.76 30.80 -11.95
CA ARG A 422 33.86 29.38 -12.31
C ARG A 422 32.98 28.50 -11.44
N ARG A 423 32.93 28.76 -10.13
CA ARG A 423 32.00 28.06 -9.23
C ARG A 423 30.55 28.31 -9.64
N GLU A 424 30.21 29.57 -9.94
CA GLU A 424 28.88 29.93 -10.42
C GLU A 424 28.54 29.30 -11.77
N ALA A 425 29.50 29.26 -12.71
CA ALA A 425 29.34 28.59 -13.99
C ALA A 425 29.14 27.08 -13.81
N ARG A 426 29.94 26.43 -12.94
CA ARG A 426 29.80 25.00 -12.64
C ARG A 426 28.46 24.69 -11.98
N ASP A 427 28.00 25.50 -11.04
CA ASP A 427 26.67 25.37 -10.43
C ASP A 427 25.55 25.47 -11.49
N HIS A 428 25.69 26.40 -12.42
CA HIS A 428 24.71 26.61 -13.49
C HIS A 428 24.71 25.49 -14.54
N GLU A 429 25.88 24.98 -14.91
CA GLU A 429 26.04 23.82 -15.79
C GLU A 429 25.49 22.55 -15.14
N ALA A 430 25.73 22.35 -13.83
CA ALA A 430 25.22 21.21 -13.07
C ALA A 430 23.70 21.18 -13.06
N ILE A 431 23.05 22.34 -12.84
CA ILE A 431 21.59 22.46 -12.86
C ILE A 431 21.00 22.14 -14.24
N ARG A 432 21.75 22.43 -15.31
CA ARG A 432 21.34 22.19 -16.70
C ARG A 432 21.75 20.82 -17.23
N SER A 433 22.42 20.00 -16.43
CA SER A 433 22.88 18.68 -16.84
C SER A 433 21.70 17.74 -17.16
N PRO A 434 21.96 16.61 -17.83
CA PRO A 434 20.96 15.58 -18.04
C PRO A 434 20.29 15.15 -16.73
N LYS A 435 18.97 14.94 -16.76
CA LYS A 435 18.19 14.53 -15.59
C LYS A 435 18.13 13.01 -15.48
N TRP A 436 18.25 12.51 -14.27
CA TRP A 436 18.13 11.09 -13.94
C TRP A 436 16.79 10.76 -13.31
N ASP A 437 16.41 9.49 -13.42
CA ASP A 437 15.19 8.96 -12.82
C ASP A 437 15.37 8.74 -11.31
N ALA A 438 14.24 8.63 -10.59
CA ALA A 438 14.26 8.52 -9.13
C ALA A 438 14.91 7.21 -8.63
N ALA A 439 14.91 6.11 -9.40
CA ALA A 439 15.54 4.88 -8.93
C ALA A 439 17.07 4.96 -9.01
N LEU A 440 17.61 5.58 -10.06
CA LEU A 440 19.04 5.81 -10.16
C LEU A 440 19.50 6.75 -9.05
N VAL A 441 18.79 7.86 -8.81
CA VAL A 441 19.05 8.78 -7.68
C VAL A 441 19.04 8.02 -6.35
N ALA A 442 18.03 7.19 -6.10
CA ALA A 442 17.92 6.40 -4.87
C ALA A 442 19.03 5.36 -4.72
N SER A 443 19.50 4.75 -5.82
CA SER A 443 20.58 3.77 -5.79
C SER A 443 21.92 4.40 -5.37
N HIS A 444 22.23 5.58 -5.88
CA HIS A 444 23.40 6.36 -5.48
C HIS A 444 23.24 6.95 -4.07
N GLY A 445 22.04 7.44 -3.74
CA GLY A 445 21.69 7.89 -2.40
C GLY A 445 21.87 6.80 -1.34
N LEU A 446 21.44 5.57 -1.64
CA LEU A 446 21.62 4.41 -0.76
C LEU A 446 23.11 4.08 -0.56
N ARG A 447 23.91 4.09 -1.63
CA ARG A 447 25.36 3.86 -1.55
C ARG A 447 26.04 4.92 -0.67
N TRP A 448 25.64 6.17 -0.82
CA TRP A 448 26.14 7.29 -0.02
C TRP A 448 25.70 7.21 1.46
N LEU A 449 24.46 6.79 1.74
CA LEU A 449 23.99 6.59 3.11
C LEU A 449 24.74 5.45 3.81
N ARG A 450 25.06 4.39 3.06
CA ARG A 450 25.87 3.27 3.55
C ARG A 450 27.30 3.69 3.86
N SER A 451 27.96 4.46 2.99
CA SER A 451 29.34 4.92 3.25
C SER A 451 29.44 5.83 4.47
N ARG A 452 28.32 6.41 4.94
CA ARG A 452 28.24 7.21 6.17
C ARG A 452 27.69 6.44 7.39
N GLY A 453 27.48 5.13 7.28
CA GLY A 453 26.97 4.29 8.37
C GLY A 453 25.54 4.60 8.81
N LYS A 454 24.73 5.27 7.97
CA LYS A 454 23.34 5.65 8.31
C LYS A 454 22.32 4.55 8.00
N VAL A 455 22.69 3.59 7.17
CA VAL A 455 21.87 2.44 6.74
C VAL A 455 22.79 1.22 6.64
N SER A 456 22.32 0.04 7.03
CA SER A 456 23.07 -1.22 6.92
C SER A 456 23.51 -1.52 5.48
N HIS A 457 24.68 -2.13 5.35
CA HIS A 457 25.32 -2.44 4.06
C HIS A 457 24.56 -3.52 3.26
N ASP A 458 23.81 -4.40 3.91
CA ASP A 458 23.21 -5.60 3.30
C ASP A 458 21.75 -5.42 2.87
N GLY A 459 21.09 -4.33 3.27
CA GLY A 459 19.67 -4.12 3.02
C GLY A 459 19.37 -3.69 1.57
N SER A 460 18.40 -4.32 0.90
CA SER A 460 17.87 -3.83 -0.39
C SER A 460 17.29 -2.42 -0.27
N LEU A 461 17.12 -1.69 -1.39
CA LEU A 461 16.48 -0.35 -1.41
C LEU A 461 15.13 -0.37 -0.69
N ARG A 462 14.36 -1.44 -0.92
CA ARG A 462 13.06 -1.65 -0.28
C ARG A 462 13.17 -1.87 1.22
N ALA A 463 14.18 -2.57 1.71
CA ALA A 463 14.43 -2.74 3.15
C ALA A 463 14.86 -1.42 3.82
N ALA A 464 15.72 -0.63 3.14
CA ALA A 464 16.12 0.69 3.61
C ALA A 464 14.92 1.67 3.69
N ALA A 465 14.05 1.64 2.69
CA ALA A 465 12.81 2.41 2.71
C ALA A 465 11.84 1.96 3.82
N ALA A 466 11.78 0.65 4.12
CA ALA A 466 11.00 0.12 5.23
C ALA A 466 11.48 0.66 6.59
N GLY A 467 12.79 0.62 6.84
CA GLY A 467 13.39 1.19 8.04
C GLY A 467 13.23 2.71 8.14
N LEU A 468 13.24 3.42 7.00
CA LEU A 468 12.92 4.85 6.97
C LEU A 468 11.46 5.13 7.33
N LEU A 469 10.50 4.38 6.78
CA LEU A 469 9.09 4.51 7.13
C LEU A 469 8.87 4.21 8.62
N HIS A 470 9.50 3.16 9.15
CA HIS A 470 9.48 2.85 10.58
C HIS A 470 9.99 4.03 11.42
N ARG A 471 11.15 4.60 11.07
CA ARG A 471 11.70 5.79 11.74
C ARG A 471 10.80 7.02 11.63
N MET A 472 10.12 7.23 10.50
CA MET A 472 9.17 8.34 10.34
C MET A 472 7.98 8.24 11.31
N VAL A 473 7.55 7.02 11.66
CA VAL A 473 6.50 6.82 12.67
C VAL A 473 6.97 7.30 14.05
N LEU A 474 8.23 7.03 14.39
CA LEU A 474 8.78 7.34 15.72
C LEU A 474 9.33 8.78 15.83
N ASP A 475 9.85 9.35 14.74
CA ASP A 475 10.53 10.64 14.70
C ASP A 475 9.80 11.65 13.81
N GLY A 476 9.08 12.58 14.45
CA GLY A 476 8.39 13.65 13.78
C GLY A 476 9.30 14.77 13.23
N ALA A 477 10.52 14.93 13.72
CA ALA A 477 11.46 15.92 13.21
C ALA A 477 12.06 15.45 11.88
N LEU A 478 12.59 14.22 11.86
CA LEU A 478 13.04 13.56 10.63
C LEU A 478 11.97 13.57 9.55
N THR A 479 10.73 13.23 9.93
CA THR A 479 9.58 13.23 9.02
C THR A 479 9.38 14.59 8.36
N ARG A 480 9.43 15.69 9.13
CA ARG A 480 9.26 17.04 8.60
C ARG A 480 10.40 17.42 7.65
N ASP A 481 11.64 17.07 8.00
CA ASP A 481 12.81 17.38 7.18
C ASP A 481 12.77 16.64 5.83
N VAL A 482 12.43 15.35 5.86
CA VAL A 482 12.25 14.55 4.64
C VAL A 482 11.08 15.06 3.80
N ALA A 483 9.93 15.36 4.42
CA ALA A 483 8.77 15.91 3.72
C ALA A 483 9.07 17.28 3.08
N ALA A 484 9.79 18.16 3.77
CA ALA A 484 10.19 19.46 3.23
C ALA A 484 11.10 19.33 2.00
N VAL A 485 12.01 18.36 2.01
CA VAL A 485 12.85 18.07 0.83
C VAL A 485 12.03 17.47 -0.31
N LEU A 486 11.08 16.57 -0.01
CA LEU A 486 10.17 16.01 -1.01
C LEU A 486 9.28 17.07 -1.67
N ASP A 487 8.76 18.02 -0.89
CA ASP A 487 7.94 19.13 -1.41
C ASP A 487 8.75 20.06 -2.31
N LYS A 488 9.97 20.43 -1.89
CA LYS A 488 10.88 21.20 -2.74
C LYS A 488 11.20 20.42 -4.03
N TRP A 489 11.46 19.12 -3.90
CA TRP A 489 11.78 18.27 -5.04
C TRP A 489 10.64 18.21 -6.06
N LYS A 490 9.44 17.91 -5.58
CA LYS A 490 8.24 17.94 -6.40
C LYS A 490 8.04 19.33 -7.05
N ALA A 491 8.21 20.41 -6.28
CA ALA A 491 8.02 21.77 -6.79
C ALA A 491 8.98 22.11 -7.94
N TRP A 492 10.27 21.78 -7.87
CA TRP A 492 11.17 22.06 -8.99
C TRP A 492 10.97 21.11 -10.17
N ALA A 493 10.53 19.88 -9.92
CA ALA A 493 10.22 18.93 -10.98
C ALA A 493 9.02 19.42 -11.82
N GLU A 494 8.01 20.01 -11.18
CA GLU A 494 6.80 20.53 -11.83
C GLU A 494 7.02 21.93 -12.44
N ASN A 495 7.82 22.79 -11.80
CA ASN A 495 8.03 24.19 -12.22
C ASN A 495 9.14 24.39 -13.29
N GLY A 496 9.46 23.35 -14.06
CA GLY A 496 10.38 23.44 -15.20
C GLY A 496 11.87 23.22 -14.89
N GLY A 497 12.23 22.82 -13.66
CA GLY A 497 13.58 22.43 -13.28
C GLY A 497 14.09 23.09 -12.00
N MET A 498 15.24 22.59 -11.53
CA MET A 498 15.93 23.03 -10.31
C MET A 498 16.49 24.45 -10.46
N ARG A 499 16.44 25.24 -9.38
CA ARG A 499 17.06 26.57 -9.29
C ARG A 499 18.28 26.53 -8.37
N LYS A 500 19.11 27.58 -8.41
CA LYS A 500 20.29 27.69 -7.52
C LYS A 500 19.92 27.61 -6.04
N ALA A 501 18.81 28.25 -5.64
CA ALA A 501 18.31 28.17 -4.27
C ALA A 501 17.94 26.74 -3.84
N ASP A 502 17.47 25.91 -4.77
CA ASP A 502 17.15 24.51 -4.48
C ASP A 502 18.44 23.69 -4.29
N LEU A 503 19.48 23.94 -5.11
CA LEU A 503 20.80 23.34 -4.96
C LEU A 503 21.43 23.68 -3.61
N ASP A 504 21.35 24.94 -3.19
CA ASP A 504 21.89 25.39 -1.92
C ASP A 504 21.13 24.74 -0.74
N ALA A 505 19.80 24.60 -0.84
CA ALA A 505 19.02 23.87 0.15
C ALA A 505 19.39 22.37 0.23
N LEU A 506 19.75 21.74 -0.89
CA LEU A 506 20.22 20.35 -0.91
C LEU A 506 21.61 20.20 -0.29
N ARG A 507 22.48 21.21 -0.43
CA ARG A 507 23.80 21.24 0.23
C ARG A 507 23.66 21.30 1.75
N GLU A 508 22.63 21.97 2.27
CA GLU A 508 22.34 22.04 3.71
C GLU A 508 21.78 20.72 4.29
N ALA A 509 21.03 19.95 3.50
CA ALA A 509 20.35 18.73 3.95
C ALA A 509 20.56 17.51 3.02
N PRO A 510 21.80 17.06 2.76
CA PRO A 510 22.08 15.96 1.85
C PRO A 510 21.53 14.62 2.38
N GLU A 511 21.51 14.40 3.70
CA GLU A 511 20.96 13.19 4.29
C GLU A 511 19.46 13.04 4.04
N SER A 512 18.69 14.11 4.28
CA SER A 512 17.25 14.13 4.03
C SER A 512 16.92 13.94 2.55
N PHE A 513 17.75 14.45 1.64
CA PHE A 513 17.60 14.23 0.20
C PHE A 513 17.85 12.78 -0.20
N ALA A 514 18.89 12.14 0.34
CA ALA A 514 19.17 10.73 0.09
C ALA A 514 18.01 9.84 0.56
N LEU A 515 17.48 10.12 1.76
CA LEU A 515 16.33 9.41 2.34
C LEU A 515 15.04 9.66 1.53
N ALA A 516 14.79 10.90 1.11
CA ALA A 516 13.69 11.24 0.20
C ALA A 516 13.78 10.43 -1.10
N GLY A 517 14.97 10.26 -1.67
CA GLY A 517 15.22 9.42 -2.85
C GLY A 517 14.70 7.99 -2.68
N LEU A 518 14.93 7.36 -1.53
CA LEU A 518 14.45 6.01 -1.24
C LEU A 518 12.92 5.92 -1.29
N LEU A 519 12.22 6.90 -0.71
CA LEU A 519 10.75 6.94 -0.70
C LEU A 519 10.19 7.15 -2.12
N VAL A 520 10.77 8.08 -2.90
CA VAL A 520 10.33 8.34 -4.28
C VAL A 520 10.55 7.11 -5.16
N ALA A 521 11.65 6.38 -4.99
CA ALA A 521 11.89 5.14 -5.72
C ALA A 521 10.86 4.05 -5.39
N VAL A 522 10.48 3.87 -4.11
CA VAL A 522 9.42 2.93 -3.74
C VAL A 522 8.07 3.35 -4.33
N VAL A 523 7.74 4.65 -4.30
CA VAL A 523 6.51 5.18 -4.90
C VAL A 523 6.50 5.03 -6.42
N ARG A 524 7.64 5.21 -7.09
CA ARG A 524 7.79 4.98 -8.53
C ARG A 524 7.47 3.53 -8.88
N ASP A 525 8.00 2.59 -8.09
CA ASP A 525 7.87 1.15 -8.30
C ASP A 525 6.46 0.63 -7.95
N ALA A 526 5.64 1.43 -7.26
CA ALA A 526 4.23 1.12 -7.09
C ALA A 526 3.55 1.04 -8.45
N GLY A 527 3.19 -0.19 -8.84
CA GLY A 527 2.71 -0.56 -10.16
C GLY A 527 1.66 0.42 -10.71
N GLY A 528 1.88 0.81 -11.97
CA GLY A 528 1.02 1.56 -12.88
C GLY A 528 -0.44 1.82 -12.46
N ALA A 529 -0.68 2.74 -11.54
CA ALA A 529 -1.93 3.49 -11.48
C ALA A 529 -1.99 4.46 -12.68
N ALA A 530 -2.13 3.90 -13.88
CA ALA A 530 -2.87 4.54 -14.95
C ALA A 530 -4.36 4.20 -14.74
N GLU A 531 -5.27 4.99 -15.33
CA GLU A 531 -6.71 4.71 -15.34
C GLU A 531 -7.01 3.22 -15.61
N GLY A 532 -7.82 2.59 -14.76
CA GLY A 532 -8.13 1.15 -14.83
C GLY A 532 -7.21 0.23 -14.01
N SER A 533 -6.58 0.76 -12.95
CA SER A 533 -5.93 -0.06 -11.93
C SER A 533 -6.97 -0.79 -11.07
N LEU A 534 -6.65 -2.01 -10.66
CA LEU A 534 -7.54 -2.84 -9.85
C LEU A 534 -8.02 -2.14 -8.57
N SER A 535 -7.13 -1.41 -7.88
CA SER A 535 -7.48 -0.68 -6.66
C SER A 535 -8.55 0.39 -6.92
N MET A 536 -8.46 1.11 -8.03
CA MET A 536 -9.47 2.10 -8.43
C MET A 536 -10.79 1.43 -8.78
N ASP A 537 -10.72 0.34 -9.55
CA ASP A 537 -11.92 -0.39 -9.95
C ASP A 537 -12.67 -0.96 -8.73
N MET A 538 -11.93 -1.49 -7.75
CA MET A 538 -12.48 -1.96 -6.47
C MET A 538 -13.09 -0.83 -5.65
N GLN A 539 -12.38 0.29 -5.43
CA GLN A 539 -12.88 1.42 -4.64
C GLN A 539 -14.18 1.98 -5.21
N GLU A 540 -14.26 2.18 -6.53
CA GLU A 540 -15.47 2.67 -7.18
C GLU A 540 -16.62 1.68 -7.03
N CYS A 541 -16.38 0.39 -7.27
CA CYS A 541 -17.41 -0.64 -7.10
C CYS A 541 -17.91 -0.73 -5.65
N LEU A 542 -17.02 -0.66 -4.67
CA LEU A 542 -17.39 -0.71 -3.25
C LEU A 542 -18.15 0.52 -2.78
N ARG A 543 -17.86 1.69 -3.36
CA ARG A 543 -18.63 2.91 -3.13
C ARG A 543 -20.02 2.84 -3.74
N LEU A 544 -20.15 2.24 -4.94
CA LEU A 544 -21.42 2.08 -5.64
C LEU A 544 -22.30 0.99 -4.99
N TRP A 545 -21.70 -0.14 -4.64
CA TRP A 545 -22.39 -1.34 -4.15
C TRP A 545 -22.12 -1.56 -2.67
N ARG A 546 -22.71 -0.71 -1.82
CA ARG A 546 -22.53 -0.81 -0.36
C ARG A 546 -23.06 -2.11 0.22
N GLN A 547 -24.18 -2.60 -0.32
CA GLN A 547 -24.86 -3.81 0.10
C GLN A 547 -25.22 -4.66 -1.12
N VAL A 548 -24.93 -5.96 -1.03
CA VAL A 548 -25.07 -6.93 -2.11
C VAL A 548 -25.81 -8.17 -1.63
N ARG A 549 -26.27 -8.96 -2.59
CA ARG A 549 -26.96 -10.24 -2.36
C ARG A 549 -25.96 -11.36 -2.55
N LEU A 550 -25.83 -12.24 -1.57
CA LEU A 550 -24.94 -13.39 -1.62
C LEU A 550 -25.77 -14.69 -1.60
N GLY A 551 -25.61 -15.56 -2.60
CA GLY A 551 -26.31 -16.84 -2.65
C GLY A 551 -26.04 -17.73 -3.84
#